data_AF-A0A6G9J063-F1
#
_entry.id   AF-A0A6G9J063-F1
#
_cell.length_a   1.000
_cell.length_b   1.000
_cell.length_c   1.000
_cell.angle_alpha   90.00
_cell.angle_beta   90.00
_cell.angle_gamma   90.00
#
_symmetry.space_group_name_H-M   'P 1'
#
loop_
_entity.id
_entity.type
_entity.pdbx_description
1 polymer ?
#
loop_
_entity_poly.entity_id
_entity_poly.type
_entity_poly.pdbx_seq_one_letter_code
_entity_poly.pdbx_strand_id
1 'polypeptide(L)' 'MNQYYVVLRTKERDELLDVVDALSLEEAMAIAETRYEEQMEVRDGLFVFKVNGPLTFNEQNRFIRSGGGEMKILIRF' A
#
# COMPACT_ATOMS: atom_id res chain seq x y z
N MET A 1 2.95 -18.51 1.28
CA MET A 1 2.42 -17.25 0.73
C MET A 1 2.88 -16.12 1.63
N ASN A 2 3.18 -14.95 1.06
CA ASN A 2 3.56 -13.77 1.81
C ASN A 2 2.35 -12.83 1.87
N GLN A 3 2.16 -12.15 2.99
CA GLN A 3 1.17 -11.10 3.11
C GLN A 3 1.78 -9.74 2.79
N TYR A 4 1.00 -8.90 2.11
CA TYR A 4 1.39 -7.54 1.74
C TYR A 4 0.31 -6.55 2.16
N TYR A 5 0.72 -5.47 2.80
CA TYR A 5 -0.14 -4.33 3.05
C TYR A 5 -0.37 -3.55 1.76
N VAL A 6 -1.61 -3.17 1.51
CA VAL A 6 -2.02 -2.25 0.45
C VAL A 6 -2.53 -0.97 1.10
N VAL A 7 -1.79 0.12 0.95
CA VAL A 7 -2.09 1.40 1.59
C VAL A 7 -2.36 2.45 0.52
N LEU A 8 -3.53 3.10 0.60
CA LEU A 8 -3.84 4.26 -0.21
C LEU A 8 -3.36 5.52 0.48
N ARG A 9 -2.58 6.31 -0.23
CA ARG A 9 -2.18 7.65 0.16
C ARG A 9 -3.03 8.63 -0.62
N THR A 10 -3.85 9.36 0.11
CA THR A 10 -4.56 10.54 -0.38
C THR A 10 -3.79 11.81 -0.02
N LYS A 11 -4.27 12.97 -0.50
CA LYS A 11 -3.73 14.27 -0.05
C LYS A 11 -3.84 14.47 1.45
N GLU A 12 -4.88 13.96 2.08
CA GLU A 12 -5.16 14.23 3.50
C GLU A 12 -4.55 13.20 4.44
N ARG A 13 -4.66 11.91 4.09
CA ARG A 13 -4.33 10.79 4.99
C ARG A 13 -3.84 9.58 4.21
N ASP A 14 -3.19 8.67 4.92
CA ASP A 14 -2.96 7.32 4.46
C ASP A 14 -4.01 6.38 5.08
N GLU A 15 -4.44 5.39 4.32
CA GLU A 15 -5.46 4.42 4.72
C GLU A 15 -5.05 3.02 4.29
N LEU A 16 -5.10 2.07 5.23
CA LEU A 16 -4.91 0.66 4.90
C LEU A 16 -6.16 0.15 4.19
N LEU A 17 -6.05 -0.16 2.90
CA LEU A 17 -7.15 -0.69 2.11
C LEU A 17 -7.33 -2.19 2.32
N ASP A 18 -6.23 -2.93 2.29
CA ASP A 18 -6.28 -4.40 2.30
C ASP A 18 -4.96 -5.04 2.75
N VAL A 19 -5.04 -6.33 3.06
CA VAL A 19 -3.89 -7.22 3.21
C VAL A 19 -4.05 -8.36 2.21
N VAL A 20 -3.18 -8.39 1.20
CA VAL A 20 -3.26 -9.40 0.13
C VAL A 20 -2.21 -10.49 0.33
N ASP A 21 -2.63 -11.73 0.09
CA ASP A 21 -1.72 -12.87 -0.01
C ASP A 21 -1.17 -12.98 -1.44
N ALA A 22 0.15 -12.96 -1.58
CA ALA A 22 0.83 -13.12 -2.87
C ALA A 22 2.16 -13.88 -2.71
N LEU A 23 2.71 -14.37 -3.82
CA LEU A 23 4.03 -15.00 -3.85
C LEU A 23 5.14 -13.95 -3.88
N SER A 24 4.93 -12.84 -4.59
CA SER A 24 5.89 -11.75 -4.73
C SER A 24 5.27 -10.36 -4.56
N LEU A 25 6.13 -9.35 -4.41
CA LEU A 25 5.71 -7.94 -4.36
C LEU A 25 5.07 -7.48 -5.68
N GLU A 26 5.51 -8.02 -6.82
CA GLU A 26 4.93 -7.71 -8.13
C GLU A 26 3.52 -8.25 -8.27
N GLU A 27 3.29 -9.48 -7.82
CA GLU A 27 1.96 -10.08 -7.83
C GLU A 27 1.02 -9.32 -6.88
N ALA A 28 1.48 -9.00 -5.67
CA ALA A 28 0.71 -8.17 -4.73
C ALA A 28 0.36 -6.81 -5.34
N MET A 29 1.30 -6.19 -6.07
CA MET A 29 1.09 -4.92 -6.77
C MET A 29 0.04 -5.04 -7.87
N ALA A 30 0.12 -6.06 -8.71
CA ALA A 30 -0.83 -6.29 -9.79
C ALA A 30 -2.26 -6.53 -9.26
N ILE A 31 -2.38 -7.27 -8.15
CA ILE A 31 -3.67 -7.47 -7.46
C ILE A 31 -4.20 -6.13 -6.93
N ALA A 32 -3.35 -5.34 -6.27
CA ALA A 32 -3.74 -4.06 -5.69
C ALA A 32 -4.16 -3.04 -6.77
N GLU A 33 -3.39 -2.93 -7.85
CA GLU A 33 -3.68 -2.10 -9.02
C GLU A 33 -5.05 -2.49 -9.62
N THR A 34 -5.25 -3.77 -9.94
CA THR A 34 -6.51 -4.25 -10.52
C THR A 34 -7.73 -3.95 -9.63
N ARG A 35 -7.58 -3.98 -8.31
CA ARG A 35 -8.69 -3.76 -7.36
C ARG A 35 -8.99 -2.29 -7.10
N TYR A 36 -7.95 -1.46 -7.02
CA TYR A 36 -8.06 -0.12 -6.43
C TYR A 36 -7.69 1.00 -7.37
N GLU A 37 -7.01 0.74 -8.50
CA GLU A 37 -6.59 1.79 -9.44
C GLU A 37 -7.78 2.64 -9.89
N GLU A 38 -8.91 2.03 -10.24
CA GLU A 38 -10.10 2.75 -10.69
C GLU A 38 -10.68 3.69 -9.61
N GLN A 39 -10.48 3.36 -8.34
CA GLN A 39 -10.98 4.11 -7.18
C GLN A 39 -10.02 5.25 -6.75
N MET A 40 -8.77 5.23 -7.21
CA MET A 40 -7.79 6.27 -6.90
C MET A 40 -8.16 7.60 -7.56
N GLU A 41 -8.05 8.70 -6.84
CA GLU A 41 -8.12 10.04 -7.44
C GLU A 41 -6.79 10.47 -8.05
N VAL A 42 -6.84 11.56 -8.82
CA VAL A 42 -5.63 12.18 -9.40
C VAL A 42 -4.69 12.63 -8.27
N ARG A 43 -3.43 12.16 -8.33
CA ARG A 43 -2.36 12.29 -7.34
C ARG A 43 -2.47 11.39 -6.11
N ASP A 44 -3.40 10.46 -6.08
CA ASP A 44 -3.35 9.40 -5.08
C ASP A 44 -2.19 8.44 -5.38
N GLY A 45 -1.66 7.86 -4.30
CA GLY A 45 -0.59 6.88 -4.37
C GLY A 45 -1.01 5.56 -3.73
N LEU A 46 -0.83 4.45 -4.43
CA LEU A 46 -1.05 3.12 -3.90
C LEU A 46 0.29 2.51 -3.51
N PHE A 47 0.45 2.17 -2.23
CA PHE A 47 1.67 1.64 -1.65
C PHE A 47 1.49 0.17 -1.32
N VAL A 48 2.37 -0.68 -1.83
CA VAL A 48 2.37 -2.12 -1.55
C VAL A 48 3.71 -2.53 -0.97
N PHE A 49 3.68 -3.22 0.18
CA PHE A 49 4.89 -3.70 0.85
C PHE A 49 4.58 -4.89 1.75
N LYS A 50 5.60 -5.74 1.97
CA LYS A 50 5.45 -6.97 2.77
C LYS A 50 5.07 -6.67 4.21
N VAL A 51 4.16 -7.45 4.77
CA VAL A 51 3.82 -7.44 6.20
C VAL A 51 5.03 -7.97 7.00
N ASN A 52 5.71 -7.05 7.69
CA ASN A 52 6.87 -7.35 8.54
C ASN A 52 6.63 -6.92 10.01
N GLY A 53 5.37 -6.83 10.43
CA GLY A 53 4.96 -6.33 11.74
C GLY A 53 3.69 -5.48 11.64
N PRO A 54 3.20 -4.94 12.77
CA PRO A 54 2.02 -4.10 12.79
C PRO A 54 2.25 -2.81 12.00
N LEU A 55 1.28 -2.44 11.17
CA LEU A 55 1.24 -1.15 10.51
C LEU A 55 0.93 -0.06 11.53
N THR A 56 1.80 0.95 11.59
CA THR A 56 1.67 2.10 12.49
C THR A 56 1.43 3.36 11.69
N PHE A 57 0.67 4.30 12.24
CA PHE A 57 0.41 5.61 11.64
C PHE A 57 0.92 6.72 12.56
N ASN A 58 1.39 7.83 11.98
CA ASN A 58 1.78 9.02 12.73
C ASN A 58 0.57 9.92 13.04
N GLU A 59 0.81 11.04 13.74
CA GLU A 59 -0.24 12.00 14.12
C GLU A 59 -0.98 12.62 12.92
N GLN A 60 -0.37 12.63 11.72
CA GLN A 60 -0.98 13.08 10.47
C GLN A 60 -1.65 11.93 9.69
N ASN A 61 -1.85 10.78 10.35
CA ASN A 61 -2.38 9.57 9.77
C ASN A 61 -1.61 9.09 8.52
N ARG A 62 -0.29 9.37 8.48
CA ARG A 62 0.63 8.82 7.49
C ARG A 62 1.20 7.52 8.00
N PHE A 63 1.23 6.49 7.16
CA PHE A 63 1.77 5.22 7.59
C PHE A 63 3.27 5.36 7.84
N ILE A 64 3.69 4.91 9.01
CA ILE A 64 5.09 4.76 9.39
C ILE A 64 5.46 3.32 9.06
N ARG A 65 6.36 3.16 8.09
CA ARG A 65 6.90 1.84 7.77
C ARG A 65 7.85 1.39 8.88
N SER A 66 7.37 0.45 9.69
CA SER A 66 8.18 -0.23 10.71
C SER A 66 9.01 -1.32 10.04
N GLY A 67 10.13 -0.96 9.40
CA GLY A 67 11.11 -1.90 8.87
C GLY A 67 11.71 -1.54 7.50
N GLY A 68 12.94 -2.01 7.25
CA GLY A 68 13.57 -1.97 5.93
C GLY A 68 13.06 -3.08 5.02
N GLY A 69 12.92 -2.81 3.72
CA GLY A 69 12.50 -3.80 2.72
C GLY A 69 12.06 -3.16 1.40
N GLU A 70 11.65 -3.99 0.45
CA GLU A 70 11.14 -3.52 -0.84
C GLU A 70 9.71 -2.99 -0.72
N MET A 71 9.38 -1.99 -1.53
CA MET A 71 8.07 -1.37 -1.60
C MET A 71 7.85 -0.94 -3.05
N LYS A 72 6.64 -1.14 -3.56
CA LYS A 72 6.20 -0.58 -4.83
C LYS A 72 5.16 0.49 -4.60
N ILE A 73 5.17 1.49 -5.48
CA ILE A 73 4.25 2.61 -5.46
C ILE A 73 3.67 2.76 -6.87
N LEU A 74 2.35 2.90 -6.96
CA LEU A 74 1.64 3.36 -8.16
C LEU A 74 1.12 4.75 -7.86
N ILE A 75 1.34 5.70 -8.76
CA ILE A 75 0.80 7.06 -8.63
C ILE A 75 -0.13 7.28 -9.80
N ARG A 76 -1.37 7.67 -9.51
CA ARG A 76 -2.32 8.04 -10.56
C ARG A 76 -2.06 9.48 -10.97
N PHE A 77 -1.71 9.69 -12.25
CA PHE A 77 -1.39 11.00 -12.82
C PHE A 77 -2.62 11.72 -13.35
#